data_AF-A0A7W9UY66-F1
#
_entry.id   AF-A0A7W9UY66-F1
#
_cell.length_a   1.000
_cell.length_b   1.000
_cell.length_c   1.000
_cell.angle_alpha   90.00
_cell.angle_beta   90.00
_cell.angle_gamma   90.00
#
_symmetry.space_group_name_H-M   'P 1'
#
loop_
_entity.id
_entity.type
_entity.pdbx_description
1 polymer ?
#
loop_
_entity_poly.entity_id
_entity_poly.type
_entity_poly.pdbx_seq_one_letter_code
_entity_poly.pdbx_strand_id
1 'polypeptide(L)'
;MRVLGVDPGLTRCGIGVVDGVAGRPLRMVDVGVIRTAADADTGDRLVLIERGIEQWLDAHQPELVAVERVFSQHNVQTVMGTAQASAVAMLCAARRGLPVALHTPSEVKAAVTGSGRADKAQVGAMVTRLLRLDAPPKPADAADALALAICHIWRAPATNRLQQAVAAHRQARTPTPRRTPAGRRAPAAATPASPASPAPPASAAPASSQPPADPSAPRATAPAARTRKGPV
;
A
#
# COMPACT_ATOMS: atom_id res chain seq x y z
N MET A 1 -5.12 -6.23 -16.95
CA MET A 1 -4.70 -5.91 -15.58
C MET A 1 -3.22 -5.58 -15.62
N ARG A 2 -2.89 -4.34 -15.29
CA ARG A 2 -1.52 -3.89 -15.00
C ARG A 2 -1.28 -3.90 -13.50
N VAL A 3 -0.26 -4.62 -13.05
CA VAL A 3 0.09 -4.72 -11.62
C VAL A 3 1.50 -4.19 -11.39
N LEU A 4 1.65 -3.30 -10.41
CA LEU A 4 2.94 -2.93 -9.85
C LEU A 4 3.25 -3.84 -8.66
N GLY A 5 4.26 -4.70 -8.77
CA GLY A 5 4.82 -5.47 -7.67
C GLY A 5 5.87 -4.66 -6.93
N VAL A 6 5.88 -4.74 -5.60
CA VAL A 6 6.81 -4.04 -4.70
C VAL A 6 7.38 -5.04 -3.69
N ASP A 7 8.68 -5.29 -3.78
CA ASP A 7 9.49 -6.00 -2.80
C ASP A 7 10.20 -4.98 -1.90
N PRO A 8 9.64 -4.66 -0.72
CA PRO A 8 10.02 -3.50 0.06
C PRO A 8 11.32 -3.73 0.85
N GLY A 9 12.15 -2.71 0.91
CA GLY A 9 13.33 -2.68 1.75
C GLY A 9 13.91 -1.28 1.85
N LEU A 10 14.50 -0.94 3.01
CA LEU A 10 15.04 0.41 3.20
C LEU A 10 16.18 0.70 2.22
N THR A 11 17.15 -0.22 2.07
CA THR A 11 18.32 0.01 1.19
C THR A 11 17.99 -0.22 -0.28
N ARG A 12 17.16 -1.22 -0.55
CA ARG A 12 16.77 -1.68 -1.87
C ARG A 12 15.28 -2.01 -1.81
N CYS A 13 14.48 -1.26 -2.57
CA CYS A 13 13.07 -1.52 -2.77
C CYS A 13 12.88 -1.94 -4.22
N GLY A 14 12.66 -3.23 -4.46
CA GLY A 14 12.44 -3.80 -5.78
C GLY A 14 11.05 -3.44 -6.30
N ILE A 15 10.95 -3.04 -7.56
CA ILE A 15 9.69 -2.65 -8.19
C ILE A 15 9.62 -3.21 -9.61
N GLY A 16 8.45 -3.68 -10.01
CA GLY A 16 8.26 -4.29 -11.31
C GLY A 16 6.81 -4.21 -11.78
N VAL A 17 6.61 -3.94 -13.06
CA VAL A 17 5.28 -3.79 -13.66
C VAL A 17 5.05 -4.93 -14.64
N VAL A 18 3.94 -5.64 -14.46
CA VAL A 18 3.53 -6.75 -15.32
C VAL A 18 2.11 -6.51 -15.82
N ASP A 19 1.93 -6.67 -17.12
CA ASP A 19 0.62 -6.72 -17.76
C ASP A 19 0.20 -8.18 -17.95
N GLY A 20 -1.06 -8.48 -17.63
CA GLY A 20 -1.62 -9.78 -17.95
C GLY A 20 -3.01 -10.03 -17.43
N VAL A 21 -3.46 -11.27 -17.68
CA VAL A 21 -4.66 -11.88 -17.12
C VAL A 21 -4.37 -13.37 -16.90
N ALA A 22 -5.03 -13.99 -15.92
CA ALA A 22 -4.83 -15.41 -15.66
C ALA A 22 -5.16 -16.28 -16.89
N GLY A 23 -4.33 -17.30 -17.13
CA GLY A 23 -4.48 -18.21 -18.26
C GLY A 23 -4.02 -17.66 -19.62
N ARG A 24 -3.44 -16.45 -19.67
CA ARG A 24 -2.82 -15.87 -20.87
C ARG A 24 -1.35 -15.55 -20.62
N PRO A 25 -0.55 -15.40 -21.70
CA PRO A 25 0.84 -14.94 -21.58
C PRO A 25 0.91 -13.60 -20.84
N LEU A 26 1.92 -13.47 -19.98
CA LEU A 26 2.23 -12.25 -19.24
C LEU A 26 3.27 -11.43 -20.01
N ARG A 27 3.29 -10.11 -19.79
CA ARG A 27 4.27 -9.20 -20.36
C ARG A 27 4.92 -8.36 -19.27
N MET A 28 6.25 -8.38 -19.21
CA MET A 28 7.01 -7.40 -18.42
C MET A 28 6.89 -6.04 -19.09
N VAL A 29 6.45 -5.03 -18.34
CA VAL A 29 6.38 -3.64 -18.80
C VAL A 29 7.66 -2.92 -18.44
N ASP A 30 8.07 -3.01 -17.18
CA ASP A 30 9.27 -2.36 -16.65
C ASP A 30 9.71 -3.02 -15.35
N VAL A 31 10.99 -2.87 -14.98
CA VAL A 31 11.52 -3.35 -13.71
C VAL A 31 12.71 -2.51 -13.23
N GLY A 32 12.78 -2.29 -11.91
CA GLY A 32 13.79 -1.44 -11.32
C GLY A 32 13.99 -1.69 -9.83
N VAL A 33 14.86 -0.90 -9.22
CA VAL A 33 15.11 -0.88 -7.78
C VAL A 33 15.30 0.56 -7.35
N ILE A 34 14.52 1.00 -6.37
CA ILE A 34 14.77 2.25 -5.65
C ILE A 34 15.86 1.97 -4.63
N ARG A 35 16.93 2.76 -4.67
CA ARG A 35 18.09 2.60 -3.80
C ARG A 35 18.20 3.78 -2.87
N THR A 36 18.52 3.50 -1.61
CA THR A 36 18.87 4.53 -0.63
C THR A 36 20.20 4.18 0.02
N ALA A 37 20.95 5.19 0.45
CA ALA A 37 22.22 5.00 1.14
C ALA A 37 21.97 4.36 2.52
N ALA A 38 22.78 3.37 2.89
CA ALA A 38 22.57 2.62 4.13
C ALA A 38 22.93 3.42 5.40
N ASP A 39 23.75 4.45 5.23
CA ASP A 39 24.24 5.40 6.24
C ASP A 39 23.34 6.63 6.40
N ALA A 40 22.36 6.83 5.53
CA ALA A 40 21.37 7.91 5.65
C ALA A 40 20.36 7.64 6.78
N ASP A 41 19.79 8.71 7.33
CA ASP A 41 18.73 8.61 8.34
C ASP A 41 17.50 7.87 7.78
N THR A 42 16.80 7.12 8.64
CA THR A 42 15.65 6.32 8.21
C THR A 42 14.54 7.18 7.60
N GLY A 43 14.29 8.38 8.14
CA GLY A 43 13.29 9.30 7.60
C GLY A 43 13.60 9.71 6.17
N ASP A 44 14.84 10.11 5.90
CA ASP A 44 15.30 10.51 4.55
C ASP A 44 15.18 9.35 3.55
N ARG A 45 15.51 8.14 3.99
CA ARG A 45 15.38 6.93 3.18
C ARG A 45 13.93 6.65 2.81
N LEU A 46 13.00 6.80 3.76
CA LEU A 46 11.57 6.63 3.50
C LEU A 46 11.03 7.69 2.51
N VAL A 47 11.50 8.94 2.59
CA VAL A 47 11.17 9.99 1.61
C VAL A 47 11.67 9.63 0.20
N LEU A 48 12.88 9.10 0.08
CA LEU A 48 13.40 8.66 -1.22
C LEU A 48 12.61 7.46 -1.78
N ILE A 49 12.20 6.53 -0.92
CA ILE A 49 11.34 5.40 -1.30
C ILE A 49 9.98 5.90 -1.79
N GLU A 50 9.33 6.80 -1.05
CA GLU A 50 8.05 7.41 -1.45
C GLU A 50 8.16 8.05 -2.83
N ARG A 51 9.14 8.94 -3.03
CA ARG A 51 9.36 9.62 -4.31
C ARG A 51 9.57 8.64 -5.47
N GLY A 52 10.37 7.60 -5.25
CA GLY A 52 10.61 6.57 -6.24
C GLY A 52 9.34 5.79 -6.59
N ILE A 53 8.52 5.44 -5.59
CA ILE A 53 7.25 4.74 -5.81
C ILE A 53 6.26 5.64 -6.56
N GLU A 54 6.12 6.91 -6.16
CA GLU A 54 5.23 7.87 -6.82
C GLU A 54 5.60 8.04 -8.30
N GLN A 55 6.90 8.13 -8.63
CA GLN A 55 7.37 8.19 -10.03
C GLN A 55 6.92 6.97 -10.85
N TRP A 56 6.97 5.77 -10.26
CA TRP A 56 6.54 4.54 -10.94
C TRP A 56 5.02 4.47 -11.10
N LEU A 57 4.28 4.94 -10.09
CA LEU A 57 2.82 5.04 -10.17
C LEU A 57 2.39 6.04 -11.25
N ASP A 58 3.09 7.17 -11.39
CA ASP A 58 2.86 8.16 -12.44
C ASP A 58 3.19 7.62 -13.83
N ALA A 59 4.36 7.02 -13.99
CA ALA A 59 4.85 6.56 -15.28
C ALA A 59 4.03 5.40 -15.86
N HIS A 60 3.61 4.47 -15.00
CA HIS A 60 3.03 3.20 -15.46
C HIS A 60 1.52 3.08 -15.27
N GLN A 61 0.93 3.92 -14.41
CA GLN A 61 -0.51 3.94 -14.12
C GLN A 61 -1.09 2.53 -13.88
N PRO A 62 -0.59 1.78 -12.88
CA PRO A 62 -1.08 0.44 -12.61
C PRO A 62 -2.52 0.46 -12.10
N GLU A 63 -3.24 -0.66 -12.31
CA GLU A 63 -4.60 -0.85 -11.78
C GLU A 63 -4.58 -1.33 -10.32
N LEU A 64 -3.44 -1.88 -9.86
CA LEU A 64 -3.27 -2.43 -8.52
C LEU A 64 -1.79 -2.48 -8.12
N VAL A 65 -1.53 -2.35 -6.81
CA VAL A 65 -0.19 -2.54 -6.23
C VAL A 65 -0.15 -3.83 -5.40
N ALA A 66 0.77 -4.73 -5.72
CA ALA A 66 1.03 -5.97 -5.00
C ALA A 66 2.30 -5.81 -4.16
N VAL A 67 2.18 -5.90 -2.84
CA VAL A 67 3.31 -5.70 -1.91
C VAL A 67 3.63 -7.02 -1.20
N GLU A 68 4.91 -7.32 -1.02
CA GLU A 68 5.30 -8.45 -0.18
C GLU A 68 4.81 -8.24 1.27
N ARG A 69 4.16 -9.27 1.83
CA ARG A 69 3.77 -9.30 3.23
C ARG A 69 5.00 -9.58 4.08
N VAL A 70 5.29 -8.68 5.01
CA VAL A 70 6.40 -8.79 5.94
C VAL A 70 6.12 -9.84 7.01
N PHE A 71 7.08 -10.74 7.26
CA PHE A 71 7.05 -11.73 8.35
C PHE A 71 8.28 -11.59 9.24
N SER A 72 8.12 -11.80 10.55
CA SER A 72 9.23 -11.98 11.48
C SER A 72 9.08 -13.31 12.22
N GLN A 73 10.17 -14.06 12.33
CA GLN A 73 10.31 -15.08 13.37
C GLN A 73 11.50 -14.81 14.30
N HIS A 74 12.59 -14.18 13.84
CA HIS A 74 13.83 -14.07 14.64
C HIS A 74 14.64 -12.77 14.48
N ASN A 75 14.28 -11.84 13.57
CA ASN A 75 15.09 -10.63 13.32
C ASN A 75 14.22 -9.36 13.22
N VAL A 76 13.84 -8.85 14.40
CA VAL A 76 12.90 -7.73 14.55
C VAL A 76 13.44 -6.42 13.97
N GLN A 77 14.75 -6.15 14.11
CA GLN A 77 15.35 -4.87 13.68
C GLN A 77 15.26 -4.70 12.16
N THR A 78 15.64 -5.73 11.40
CA THR A 78 15.62 -5.65 9.93
C THR A 78 14.19 -5.66 9.39
N VAL A 79 13.31 -6.43 10.04
CA VAL A 79 11.88 -6.49 9.69
C VAL A 79 11.19 -5.14 9.87
N MET A 80 11.56 -4.37 10.91
CA MET A 80 10.93 -3.06 11.14
C MET A 80 11.18 -2.11 9.96
N GLY A 81 12.40 -2.07 9.45
CA GLY A 81 12.73 -1.26 8.27
C GLY A 81 11.96 -1.67 7.03
N THR A 82 11.88 -2.98 6.76
CA THR A 82 11.07 -3.50 5.65
C THR A 82 9.58 -3.14 5.83
N ALA A 83 9.02 -3.28 7.04
CA ALA A 83 7.64 -2.92 7.32
C ALA A 83 7.35 -1.42 7.12
N GLN A 84 8.29 -0.54 7.50
CA GLN A 84 8.19 0.89 7.23
C GLN A 84 8.17 1.17 5.72
N ALA A 85 9.06 0.55 4.93
CA ALA A 85 9.06 0.68 3.48
C ALA A 85 7.77 0.12 2.85
N SER A 86 7.25 -1.01 3.34
CA SER A 86 5.95 -1.55 2.92
C SER A 86 4.83 -0.54 3.16
N ALA A 87 4.80 0.08 4.34
CA ALA A 87 3.77 1.07 4.69
C ALA A 87 3.80 2.27 3.74
N VAL A 88 4.98 2.75 3.34
CA VAL A 88 5.11 3.80 2.32
C VAL A 88 4.50 3.37 0.99
N ALA A 89 4.80 2.17 0.51
CA ALA A 89 4.22 1.65 -0.74
C ALA A 89 2.68 1.57 -0.67
N MET A 90 2.16 1.06 0.44
CA MET A 90 0.71 0.97 0.68
C MET A 90 0.06 2.35 0.72
N LEU A 91 0.71 3.33 1.37
CA LEU A 91 0.21 4.70 1.47
C LEU A 91 0.16 5.39 0.11
N CYS A 92 1.22 5.30 -0.70
CA CYS A 92 1.28 5.89 -2.04
C CYS A 92 0.15 5.35 -2.93
N ALA A 93 -0.06 4.02 -2.91
CA ALA A 93 -1.14 3.39 -3.64
C ALA A 93 -2.54 3.84 -3.15
N ALA A 94 -2.75 3.84 -1.83
CA ALA A 94 -4.04 4.22 -1.23
C ALA A 94 -4.41 5.68 -1.50
N ARG A 95 -3.43 6.61 -1.49
CA ARG A 95 -3.64 8.03 -1.83
C ARG A 95 -4.17 8.24 -3.26
N ARG A 96 -3.87 7.30 -4.17
CA ARG A 96 -4.35 7.30 -5.56
C ARG A 96 -5.64 6.49 -5.75
N GLY A 97 -6.23 5.97 -4.66
CA GLY A 97 -7.39 5.08 -4.73
C GLY A 97 -7.09 3.72 -5.35
N LEU A 98 -5.80 3.34 -5.45
CA LEU A 98 -5.42 2.05 -6.01
C LEU A 98 -5.59 0.95 -4.96
N PRO A 99 -6.18 -0.20 -5.31
CA PRO A 99 -6.22 -1.35 -4.41
C PRO A 99 -4.81 -1.85 -4.14
N VAL A 100 -4.61 -2.34 -2.91
CA VAL A 100 -3.35 -2.94 -2.46
C VAL A 100 -3.58 -4.39 -2.04
N ALA A 101 -2.76 -5.30 -2.57
CA ALA A 101 -2.78 -6.71 -2.20
C ALA A 101 -1.47 -7.11 -1.53
N LEU A 102 -1.56 -7.85 -0.42
CA LEU A 102 -0.40 -8.36 0.31
C LEU A 102 -0.24 -9.86 0.06
N HIS A 103 0.95 -10.28 -0.37
CA HIS A 103 1.28 -11.68 -0.65
C HIS A 103 2.43 -12.17 0.20
N THR A 104 2.32 -13.37 0.75
CA THR A 104 3.45 -13.98 1.48
C THR A 104 4.53 -14.50 0.52
N PRO A 105 5.78 -14.61 0.98
CA PRO A 105 6.84 -15.24 0.18
C PRO A 105 6.46 -16.65 -0.30
N SER A 106 5.81 -17.44 0.57
CA SER A 106 5.34 -18.79 0.21
C SER A 106 4.25 -18.78 -0.86
N GLU A 107 3.35 -17.80 -0.84
CA GLU A 107 2.32 -17.65 -1.89
C GLU A 107 2.94 -17.28 -3.23
N VAL A 108 3.91 -16.35 -3.23
CA VAL A 108 4.66 -15.96 -4.43
C VAL A 108 5.40 -17.15 -5.03
N LYS A 109 6.16 -17.87 -4.19
CA LYS A 109 6.89 -19.08 -4.60
C LYS A 109 5.95 -20.13 -5.17
N ALA A 110 4.83 -20.40 -4.49
CA ALA A 110 3.85 -21.37 -4.95
C ALA A 110 3.20 -20.96 -6.27
N ALA A 111 2.87 -19.68 -6.45
CA ALA A 111 2.26 -19.18 -7.68
C ALA A 111 3.22 -19.28 -8.88
N VAL A 112 4.48 -18.93 -8.69
CA VAL A 112 5.47 -18.83 -9.77
C VAL A 112 6.09 -20.20 -10.12
N THR A 113 6.36 -21.03 -9.11
CA THR A 113 7.14 -22.28 -9.27
C THR A 113 6.32 -23.55 -9.07
N GLY A 114 5.10 -23.44 -8.53
CA GLY A 114 4.30 -24.59 -8.08
C GLY A 114 4.64 -25.08 -6.67
N SER A 115 5.69 -24.55 -6.02
CA SER A 115 6.09 -24.94 -4.66
C SER A 115 6.31 -23.72 -3.77
N GLY A 116 5.65 -23.67 -2.61
CA GLY A 116 5.89 -22.63 -1.60
C GLY A 116 7.28 -22.67 -0.95
N ARG A 117 8.05 -23.74 -1.19
CA ARG A 117 9.39 -23.96 -0.63
C ARG A 117 10.53 -23.67 -1.60
N ALA A 118 10.23 -23.20 -2.82
CA ALA A 118 11.23 -22.93 -3.83
C ALA A 118 12.30 -21.93 -3.34
N ASP A 119 13.53 -22.11 -3.83
CA ASP A 119 14.62 -21.19 -3.57
C ASP A 119 14.56 -19.95 -4.50
N LYS A 120 15.41 -18.96 -4.23
CA LYS A 120 15.42 -17.69 -4.98
C LYS A 120 15.85 -17.87 -6.44
N ALA A 121 16.75 -18.82 -6.72
CA ALA A 121 17.21 -19.09 -8.08
C ALA A 121 16.10 -19.73 -8.93
N GLN A 122 15.34 -20.65 -8.35
CA GLN A 122 14.17 -21.27 -8.97
C GLN A 122 13.08 -20.24 -9.28
N VAL A 123 12.80 -19.32 -8.36
CA VAL A 123 11.86 -18.22 -8.60
C VAL A 123 12.36 -17.35 -9.76
N GLY A 124 13.63 -16.91 -9.76
CA GLY A 124 14.19 -16.09 -10.83
C GLY A 124 14.15 -16.76 -12.20
N ALA A 125 14.50 -18.05 -12.28
CA ALA A 125 14.42 -18.83 -13.52
C ALA A 125 12.98 -18.92 -14.05
N MET A 126 12.02 -19.15 -13.14
CA MET A 126 10.61 -19.19 -13.51
C MET A 126 10.09 -17.82 -13.95
N VAL A 127 10.42 -16.73 -13.26
CA VAL A 127 10.05 -15.37 -13.69
C VAL A 127 10.54 -15.10 -15.11
N THR A 128 11.80 -15.43 -15.39
CA THR A 128 12.42 -15.30 -16.73
C THR A 128 11.62 -16.07 -17.79
N ARG A 129 11.28 -17.32 -17.49
CA ARG A 129 10.51 -18.20 -18.39
C ARG A 129 9.09 -17.70 -18.61
N LEU A 130 8.40 -17.29 -17.55
CA LEU A 130 6.99 -16.88 -17.58
C LEU A 130 6.78 -15.56 -18.31
N LEU A 131 7.74 -14.64 -18.20
CA LEU A 131 7.75 -13.36 -18.90
C LEU A 131 8.43 -13.44 -20.26
N ARG A 132 8.94 -14.62 -20.66
CA ARG A 132 9.63 -14.88 -21.94
C ARG A 132 10.81 -13.92 -22.17
N LEU A 133 11.60 -13.70 -21.14
CA LEU A 133 12.78 -12.86 -21.20
C LEU A 133 13.97 -13.67 -21.74
N ASP A 134 14.81 -13.05 -22.57
CA ASP A 134 16.02 -13.69 -23.12
C ASP A 134 17.08 -13.97 -22.02
N ALA A 135 17.05 -13.21 -20.94
CA ALA A 135 17.95 -13.32 -19.81
C ALA A 135 17.23 -12.99 -18.50
N PRO A 136 17.78 -13.42 -17.35
CA PRO A 136 17.23 -13.06 -16.04
C PRO A 136 17.08 -11.55 -15.86
N PRO A 137 15.97 -11.08 -15.25
CA PRO A 137 15.73 -9.66 -15.06
C PRO A 137 16.82 -9.06 -14.16
N LYS A 138 17.32 -7.89 -14.54
CA LYS A 138 18.32 -7.13 -13.79
C LYS A 138 17.70 -5.85 -13.25
N PRO A 139 18.12 -5.38 -12.07
CA PRO A 139 19.12 -5.95 -11.15
C PRO A 139 18.60 -7.16 -10.35
N ALA A 140 19.42 -7.83 -9.54
CA ALA A 140 19.07 -9.11 -8.90
C ALA A 140 17.75 -9.15 -8.09
N ASP A 141 17.26 -8.02 -7.57
CA ASP A 141 15.98 -7.95 -6.82
C ASP A 141 14.76 -7.64 -7.72
N ALA A 142 15.00 -7.43 -9.03
CA ALA A 142 13.96 -7.25 -10.04
C ALA A 142 13.02 -8.46 -10.12
N ALA A 143 13.57 -9.67 -9.93
CA ALA A 143 12.82 -10.91 -10.03
C ALA A 143 11.73 -11.02 -8.96
N ASP A 144 11.99 -10.57 -7.73
CA ASP A 144 11.05 -10.70 -6.61
C ASP A 144 9.83 -9.78 -6.82
N ALA A 145 10.07 -8.54 -7.25
CA ALA A 145 9.01 -7.59 -7.59
C ALA A 145 8.14 -8.09 -8.76
N LEU A 146 8.76 -8.63 -9.82
CA LEU A 146 8.03 -9.24 -10.92
C LEU A 146 7.24 -10.47 -10.47
N ALA A 147 7.81 -11.31 -9.61
CA ALA A 147 7.15 -12.48 -9.05
C ALA A 147 5.90 -12.10 -8.25
N LEU A 148 5.93 -11.01 -7.48
CA LEU A 148 4.77 -10.48 -6.76
C LEU A 148 3.65 -10.05 -7.70
N ALA A 149 3.99 -9.34 -8.78
CA ALA A 149 3.01 -8.93 -9.79
C ALA A 149 2.38 -10.15 -10.48
N ILE A 150 3.19 -11.14 -10.89
CA ILE A 150 2.73 -12.41 -11.47
C ILE A 150 1.80 -13.15 -10.48
N CYS A 151 2.23 -13.28 -9.23
CA CYS A 151 1.48 -13.93 -8.16
C CYS A 151 0.08 -13.30 -8.03
N HIS A 152 0.00 -11.98 -8.02
CA HIS A 152 -1.28 -11.29 -7.96
C HIS A 152 -2.15 -11.59 -9.18
N ILE A 153 -1.63 -11.42 -10.40
CA ILE A 153 -2.41 -11.61 -11.64
C ILE A 153 -3.04 -13.01 -11.70
N TRP A 154 -2.34 -14.04 -11.22
CA TRP A 154 -2.84 -15.41 -11.24
C TRP A 154 -3.75 -15.78 -10.08
N ARG A 155 -3.51 -15.22 -8.88
CA ARG A 155 -4.35 -15.52 -7.70
C ARG A 155 -5.63 -14.70 -7.66
N ALA A 156 -5.62 -13.47 -8.17
CA ALA A 156 -6.75 -12.53 -8.06
C ALA A 156 -8.10 -13.12 -8.54
N PRO A 157 -8.19 -13.82 -9.70
CA PRO A 157 -9.45 -14.39 -10.14
C PRO A 157 -10.00 -15.48 -9.21
N ALA A 158 -9.13 -16.32 -8.64
CA ALA A 158 -9.55 -17.37 -7.71
C ALA A 158 -10.01 -16.78 -6.38
N THR A 159 -9.27 -15.81 -5.84
CA THR A 159 -9.63 -15.09 -4.62
C THR A 159 -10.95 -14.35 -4.78
N ASN A 160 -11.16 -13.65 -5.91
CA ASN A 160 -12.40 -12.94 -6.19
C ASN A 160 -13.62 -13.88 -6.25
N ARG A 161 -13.50 -15.04 -6.92
CA ARG A 161 -14.59 -16.03 -6.95
C ARG A 161 -14.94 -16.56 -5.56
N LEU A 162 -13.93 -16.84 -4.74
CA LEU A 162 -14.15 -17.30 -3.36
C LEU A 162 -14.84 -16.22 -2.52
N GLN A 163 -14.39 -14.97 -2.61
CA GLN A 163 -15.00 -13.84 -1.90
C GLN A 163 -16.45 -13.61 -2.31
N GLN A 164 -16.75 -13.67 -3.62
CA GLN A 164 -18.12 -13.58 -4.14
C GLN A 164 -19.01 -14.71 -3.63
N ALA A 165 -18.52 -15.94 -3.61
CA ALA A 165 -19.25 -17.09 -3.07
C ALA A 165 -19.54 -16.93 -1.56
N VAL A 166 -18.56 -16.46 -0.78
CA VAL A 166 -18.74 -16.19 0.66
C VAL A 166 -19.75 -15.05 0.88
N ALA A 167 -19.68 -13.98 0.11
CA ALA A 167 -20.61 -12.86 0.20
C ALA A 167 -22.05 -13.28 -0.14
N ALA A 168 -22.23 -14.03 -1.24
CA ALA A 168 -23.52 -14.59 -1.62
C ALA A 168 -24.10 -15.51 -0.54
N HIS A 169 -23.25 -16.37 0.06
CA HIS A 169 -23.69 -17.24 1.15
C HIS A 169 -24.09 -16.47 2.42
N ARG A 170 -23.38 -15.38 2.76
CA ARG A 170 -23.75 -14.49 3.89
C ARG A 170 -25.07 -13.78 3.64
N GLN A 171 -25.29 -13.27 2.43
CA GLN A 171 -26.55 -12.61 2.05
C GLN A 171 -27.73 -13.58 2.11
N ALA A 172 -27.57 -14.81 1.61
CA ALA A 172 -28.60 -15.85 1.70
C ALA A 172 -28.96 -16.28 3.13
N ARG A 173 -28.10 -16.02 4.12
CA ARG A 173 -28.29 -16.36 5.54
C ARG A 173 -28.75 -15.20 6.41
N THR A 174 -28.94 -14.01 5.83
CA THR A 174 -29.48 -12.87 6.60
C THR A 174 -30.95 -13.14 6.91
N PRO A 175 -31.34 -13.30 8.18
CA PRO A 175 -32.73 -13.61 8.50
C PRO A 175 -33.62 -12.44 8.10
N THR A 176 -34.64 -12.70 7.30
CA THR A 176 -35.71 -11.76 6.98
C THR A 176 -36.24 -11.18 8.29
N PRO A 177 -36.32 -9.85 8.48
CA PRO A 177 -36.90 -9.29 9.68
C PRO A 177 -38.33 -9.84 9.80
N ARG A 178 -38.59 -10.60 10.86
CA ARG A 178 -39.93 -11.10 11.18
C ARG A 178 -40.84 -9.87 11.21
N ARG A 179 -41.77 -9.77 10.26
CA ARG A 179 -42.88 -8.82 10.34
C ARG A 179 -43.57 -9.08 11.67
N THR A 180 -43.43 -8.16 12.61
CA THR A 180 -44.24 -8.13 13.82
C THR A 180 -45.70 -8.11 13.35
N PRO A 181 -46.56 -9.04 13.79
CA PRO A 181 -47.96 -8.99 13.43
C PRO A 181 -48.56 -7.72 14.04
N ALA A 182 -48.93 -6.77 13.18
CA ALA A 182 -49.73 -5.63 13.56
C ALA A 182 -51.10 -6.15 14.01
N GLY A 183 -51.42 -5.99 15.30
CA GLY A 183 -52.78 -6.16 15.80
C GLY A 183 -52.91 -6.99 17.05
N ARG A 184 -52.77 -6.34 18.21
CA ARG A 184 -53.76 -6.46 19.28
C ARG A 184 -53.90 -5.11 19.96
N ARG A 185 -55.03 -4.46 19.66
CA ARG A 185 -55.48 -3.20 20.22
C ARG A 185 -55.86 -3.46 21.69
N ALA A 186 -55.12 -2.88 22.63
CA ALA A 186 -55.46 -2.93 24.05
C ALA A 186 -56.60 -1.92 24.34
N PRO A 187 -57.54 -2.22 25.27
CA PRO A 187 -58.60 -1.30 25.63
C PRO A 187 -58.09 -0.16 26.53
N ALA A 188 -58.81 0.96 26.48
CA ALA A 188 -58.45 2.24 27.10
C ALA A 188 -58.93 2.41 28.56
N ALA A 189 -58.32 3.40 29.23
CA ALA A 189 -58.57 4.02 30.56
C ALA A 189 -57.83 3.35 31.75
N ALA A 190 -57.13 4.07 32.64
CA ALA A 190 -57.37 5.42 33.16
C ALA A 190 -56.09 6.23 33.50
N THR A 191 -56.19 7.56 33.43
CA THR A 191 -55.26 8.63 33.89
C THR A 191 -55.40 8.89 35.41
N PRO A 192 -54.62 9.78 36.11
CA PRO A 192 -53.44 10.59 35.71
C PRO A 192 -52.29 10.65 36.75
N ALA A 193 -51.13 11.21 36.37
CA ALA A 193 -50.38 12.24 37.12
C ALA A 193 -49.03 12.57 36.43
N SER A 194 -48.81 13.85 36.14
CA SER A 194 -47.52 14.45 35.76
C SER A 194 -46.76 14.83 37.06
N PRO A 195 -45.42 15.01 37.07
CA PRO A 195 -44.84 16.23 36.49
C PRO A 195 -43.40 16.14 35.91
N ALA A 196 -43.09 17.21 35.17
CA ALA A 196 -41.81 17.92 35.04
C ALA A 196 -40.67 17.30 34.20
N SER A 197 -40.41 17.96 33.07
CA SER A 197 -39.13 17.96 32.35
C SER A 197 -38.05 18.75 33.12
N PRO A 198 -36.77 18.46 32.86
CA PRO A 198 -35.76 19.51 32.78
C PRO A 198 -35.14 19.64 31.38
N ALA A 199 -34.83 20.90 31.08
CA ALA A 199 -34.29 21.47 29.84
C ALA A 199 -32.86 21.00 29.50
N PRO A 200 -32.39 21.18 28.25
CA PRO A 200 -31.03 20.83 27.83
C PRO A 200 -30.03 21.97 28.15
N PRO A 201 -28.75 21.69 28.43
CA PRO A 201 -27.74 22.73 28.39
C PRO A 201 -27.18 22.93 26.98
N ALA A 202 -27.02 24.20 26.64
CA ALA A 202 -26.51 24.74 25.39
C ALA A 202 -24.97 24.78 25.34
N SER A 203 -24.45 24.64 24.12
CA SER A 203 -23.34 25.39 23.50
C SER A 203 -22.26 26.04 24.38
N ALA A 204 -20.99 25.68 24.14
CA ALA A 204 -19.88 26.63 24.12
C ALA A 204 -18.72 26.19 23.21
N ALA A 205 -18.44 26.99 22.19
CA ALA A 205 -17.14 27.16 21.53
C ALA A 205 -16.91 28.69 21.41
N PRO A 206 -15.72 29.22 21.03
CA PRO A 206 -14.38 28.65 20.93
C PRO A 206 -13.35 29.45 21.76
N ALA A 207 -12.11 28.97 21.88
CA ALA A 207 -11.00 29.82 22.33
C ALA A 207 -9.75 29.58 21.46
N SER A 208 -9.41 30.64 20.73
CA SER A 208 -8.20 30.87 19.96
C SER A 208 -6.97 31.07 20.85
N SER A 209 -5.83 30.48 20.46
CA SER A 209 -4.52 31.00 20.84
C SER A 209 -3.52 30.83 19.68
N GLN A 210 -3.08 31.98 19.15
CA GLN A 210 -1.93 32.11 18.25
C GLN A 210 -0.61 32.07 19.06
N PRO A 211 0.54 31.84 18.40
CA PRO A 211 1.80 31.43 19.02
C PRO A 211 2.68 32.61 19.47
N PRO A 212 3.70 32.40 20.33
CA PRO A 212 4.76 33.38 20.54
C PRO A 212 5.82 33.32 19.43
N ALA A 213 6.29 34.49 19.02
CA ALA A 213 7.37 34.72 18.06
C ALA A 213 8.74 34.87 18.75
N ASP A 214 9.76 34.26 18.13
CA ASP A 214 11.19 34.59 17.94
C ASP A 214 12.09 35.04 19.13
N PRO A 215 13.43 34.74 19.16
CA PRO A 215 14.38 35.21 18.12
C PRO A 215 15.65 34.34 17.94
N SER A 216 15.84 33.63 16.82
CA SER A 216 17.18 33.07 16.49
C SER A 216 17.42 32.84 15.00
N ALA A 217 17.28 33.88 14.18
CA ALA A 217 17.82 33.88 12.82
C ALA A 217 19.08 34.79 12.75
N PRO A 218 20.25 34.28 12.34
CA PRO A 218 21.40 35.11 12.02
C PRO A 218 21.19 35.86 10.69
N ARG A 219 21.54 37.15 10.73
CA ARG A 219 21.45 38.16 9.66
C ARG A 219 22.08 37.73 8.33
N ALA A 220 21.36 38.02 7.25
CA ALA A 220 21.91 38.14 5.91
C ALA A 220 22.97 39.26 5.84
N THR A 221 24.17 38.91 5.38
CA THR A 221 25.20 39.86 4.96
C THR A 221 24.94 40.35 3.54
N ALA A 222 25.01 41.68 3.37
CA ALA A 222 24.90 42.38 2.09
C ALA A 222 26.03 41.99 1.10
N PRO A 223 25.82 42.18 -0.23
CA PRO A 223 26.82 41.86 -1.23
C PRO A 223 27.90 42.94 -1.30
N ALA A 224 29.17 42.54 -1.24
CA ALA A 224 30.31 43.41 -1.49
C ALA A 224 30.51 43.64 -2.99
N ALA A 225 31.09 44.79 -3.27
CA ALA A 225 31.12 45.49 -4.54
C ALA A 225 31.91 44.81 -5.67
N ARG A 226 31.48 45.19 -6.88
CA ARG A 226 32.27 45.23 -8.12
C ARG A 226 33.74 45.61 -7.89
N THR A 227 34.63 44.84 -8.52
CA THR A 227 35.84 45.40 -9.15
C THR A 227 35.97 44.84 -10.56
N ARG A 228 35.72 45.73 -11.54
CA ARG A 228 36.30 45.64 -12.88
C ARG A 228 37.79 45.97 -12.77
N LYS A 229 38.65 45.15 -13.38
CA LYS A 229 39.83 45.55 -14.16
C LYS A 229 40.41 44.30 -14.83
N GLY A 230 40.30 44.21 -16.16
CA GLY A 230 41.34 43.59 -16.97
C GLY A 230 42.45 44.63 -17.24
N PRO A 231 43.32 44.46 -18.26
CA PRO A 231 43.56 43.31 -19.13
C PRO A 231 45.07 42.92 -19.19
N VAL A 232 45.38 42.06 -20.17
CA VAL A 232 46.67 41.50 -20.65
C VAL A 232 47.04 40.15 -20.04
#